data_AF-A0A858X5J7-F1
#
_entry.id   AF-A0A858X5J7-F1
#
_cell.length_a   1.000
_cell.length_b   1.000
_cell.length_c   1.000
_cell.angle_alpha   90.00
_cell.angle_beta   90.00
_cell.angle_gamma   90.00
#
_symmetry.space_group_name_H-M   'P 1'
#
loop_
_entity.id
_entity.type
_entity.pdbx_description
1 polymer ?
#
loop_
_entity_poly.entity_id
_entity_poly.type
_entity_poly.pdbx_seq_one_letter_code
_entity_poly.pdbx_strand_id
1 'polypeptide(L)'
;MPVEAASSGPRDLLWLSALLAGLGPQARAARAALAGGEGPEARARTCIDGGSPALIAVHAPGRRTWEAHVMEPDAGDGERRSWHGMRWAPGGKHQALHRTLYRSRRGDAAVAARHAAAAHGPQALEHFERFHARLGPSGLIYSVGTDPEDGGGPRVAWQLDRHVDAAALVEGLLDLADWRQAVAAIGAVQGIDFVRGAGPWSISIAPAAPQRGVRIGSTRWARAVDDAEKRRRFAAWIGGLGGDGAYAAGLYQLLDEARPQGSLESIGRAVEVDLAAGSVIAARAYLAVPRAPHPRPPASAGLSERSELCLG
;
A
#
# COMPACT_ATOMS: atom_id res chain seq x y z
N MET A 1 19.09 10.82 -36.24
CA MET A 1 19.67 9.89 -35.25
C MET A 1 18.61 9.59 -34.22
N PRO A 2 18.19 8.32 -34.04
CA PRO A 2 17.29 7.99 -32.96
C PRO A 2 18.06 8.17 -31.65
N VAL A 3 17.55 9.02 -30.76
CA VAL A 3 18.03 9.11 -29.38
C VAL A 3 17.64 7.78 -28.74
N GLU A 4 18.61 6.90 -28.47
CA GLU A 4 18.39 5.74 -27.61
C GLU A 4 17.84 6.27 -26.29
N ALA A 5 16.57 6.00 -26.02
CA ALA A 5 15.96 6.28 -24.74
C ALA A 5 16.74 5.45 -23.71
N ALA A 6 17.64 6.12 -22.97
CA ALA A 6 18.31 5.52 -21.83
C ALA A 6 17.23 4.87 -20.96
N SER A 7 17.25 3.55 -20.87
CA SER A 7 16.26 2.79 -20.11
C SER A 7 16.37 3.21 -18.64
N SER A 8 15.52 4.14 -18.22
CA SER A 8 15.44 4.58 -16.84
C SER A 8 14.98 3.41 -16.00
N GLY A 9 15.88 2.90 -15.16
CA GLY A 9 15.57 1.78 -14.28
C GLY A 9 14.58 2.21 -13.19
N PRO A 10 14.00 1.26 -12.44
CA PRO A 10 13.15 1.56 -11.27
C PRO A 10 13.82 2.51 -10.27
N ARG A 11 15.15 2.41 -10.11
CA ARG A 11 15.97 3.30 -9.28
C ARG A 11 15.91 4.76 -9.72
N ASP A 12 15.80 5.02 -11.01
CA ASP A 12 15.71 6.38 -11.54
C ASP A 12 14.31 6.95 -11.26
N LEU A 13 13.26 6.14 -11.31
CA LEU A 13 11.90 6.58 -10.95
C LEU A 13 11.75 6.89 -9.46
N LEU A 14 12.41 6.14 -8.58
CA LEU A 14 12.46 6.48 -7.15
C LEU A 14 13.17 7.82 -6.91
N TRP A 15 14.23 8.12 -7.66
CA TRP A 15 14.92 9.41 -7.58
C TRP A 15 14.10 10.57 -8.18
N LEU A 16 13.51 10.37 -9.36
CA LEU A 16 12.68 11.37 -10.03
C LEU A 16 11.42 11.69 -9.20
N SER A 17 10.79 10.68 -8.60
CA SER A 17 9.66 10.90 -7.69
C SER A 17 10.05 11.65 -6.42
N ALA A 18 11.27 11.40 -5.88
CA ALA A 18 11.82 12.15 -4.76
C ALA A 18 12.10 13.62 -5.13
N LEU A 19 12.61 13.88 -6.34
CA LEU A 19 12.77 15.24 -6.85
C LEU A 19 11.42 15.94 -7.04
N LEU A 20 10.43 15.23 -7.58
CA LEU A 20 9.08 15.75 -7.77
C LEU A 20 8.42 16.12 -6.44
N ALA A 21 8.73 15.38 -5.37
CA ALA A 21 8.30 15.70 -4.01
C ALA A 21 9.00 16.93 -3.41
N GLY A 22 9.99 17.50 -4.10
CA GLY A 22 10.70 18.70 -3.69
C GLY A 22 11.92 18.45 -2.80
N LEU A 23 12.46 17.22 -2.75
CA LEU A 23 13.61 16.88 -1.89
C LEU A 23 14.94 17.46 -2.37
N GLY A 24 15.02 17.92 -3.63
CA GLY A 24 16.23 18.54 -4.18
C GLY A 24 17.47 17.65 -4.00
N PRO A 25 18.57 18.14 -3.38
CA PRO A 25 19.77 17.34 -3.16
C PRO A 25 19.55 16.07 -2.35
N GLN A 26 18.55 16.04 -1.46
CA GLN A 26 18.26 14.90 -0.59
C GLN A 26 17.67 13.71 -1.35
N ALA A 27 17.18 13.90 -2.59
CA ALA A 27 16.59 12.84 -3.39
C ALA A 27 17.57 11.68 -3.65
N ARG A 28 18.88 11.95 -3.74
CA ARG A 28 19.91 10.90 -3.91
C ARG A 28 20.05 10.05 -2.65
N ALA A 29 20.07 10.68 -1.48
CA ALA A 29 20.14 9.98 -0.19
C ALA A 29 18.87 9.14 0.05
N ALA A 30 17.71 9.72 -0.28
CA ALA A 30 16.42 9.03 -0.21
C ALA A 30 16.40 7.76 -1.08
N ARG A 31 16.89 7.83 -2.33
CA ARG A 31 17.08 6.65 -3.19
C ARG A 31 18.08 5.67 -2.61
N ALA A 32 19.25 6.14 -2.17
CA ALA A 32 20.34 5.28 -1.70
C ALA A 32 19.92 4.45 -0.48
N ALA A 33 19.08 5.00 0.40
CA ALA A 33 18.53 4.28 1.55
C ALA A 33 17.69 3.05 1.15
N LEU A 34 17.14 3.02 -0.07
CA LEU A 34 16.34 1.91 -0.59
C LEU A 34 17.14 0.94 -1.49
N ALA A 35 18.44 1.19 -1.71
CA ALA A 35 19.24 0.47 -2.70
C ALA A 35 19.53 -1.02 -2.34
N GLY A 36 19.26 -1.44 -1.10
CA GLY A 36 19.44 -2.83 -0.65
C GLY A 36 18.26 -3.78 -0.94
N GLY A 37 17.11 -3.24 -1.37
CA GLY A 37 15.85 -3.99 -1.46
C GLY A 37 15.40 -4.33 -2.88
N GLU A 38 16.30 -4.61 -3.82
CA GLU A 38 15.91 -5.12 -5.15
C GLU A 38 16.25 -6.61 -5.24
N GLY A 39 15.45 -7.43 -4.56
CA GLY A 39 15.53 -8.88 -4.68
C GLY A 39 15.15 -9.38 -6.08
N PRO A 40 15.60 -10.60 -6.47
CA PRO A 40 15.21 -11.23 -7.72
C PRO A 40 13.69 -11.38 -7.84
N GLU A 41 13.20 -11.50 -9.08
CA GLU A 41 11.78 -11.55 -9.43
C GLU A 41 10.93 -12.35 -8.42
N ALA A 42 10.13 -11.61 -7.66
CA ALA A 42 9.09 -12.18 -6.84
C ALA A 42 8.04 -12.87 -7.74
N ARG A 43 8.15 -14.20 -7.91
CA ARG A 43 7.10 -15.02 -8.58
C ARG A 43 5.75 -14.91 -7.87
N ALA A 44 5.81 -14.63 -6.59
CA ALA A 44 4.66 -14.49 -5.73
C ALA A 44 4.17 -13.03 -5.66
N ARG A 45 2.85 -12.81 -5.61
CA ARG A 45 2.22 -11.48 -5.54
C ARG A 45 1.44 -11.35 -4.24
N THR A 46 1.40 -10.14 -3.65
CA THR A 46 0.37 -9.79 -2.66
C THR A 46 -0.67 -8.87 -3.30
N CYS A 47 -1.82 -8.70 -2.66
CA CYS A 47 -2.88 -7.84 -3.18
C CYS A 47 -2.44 -6.37 -3.31
N ILE A 48 -1.56 -5.89 -2.42
CA ILE A 48 -1.09 -4.49 -2.42
C ILE A 48 0.02 -4.30 -3.46
N ASP A 49 0.98 -5.22 -3.54
CA ASP A 49 2.09 -5.04 -4.48
C ASP A 49 1.73 -5.40 -5.92
N GLY A 50 0.81 -6.34 -6.12
CA GLY A 50 0.43 -6.82 -7.44
C GLY A 50 1.62 -7.33 -8.28
N GLY A 51 2.70 -7.76 -7.60
CA GLY A 51 3.98 -8.15 -8.19
C GLY A 51 5.01 -7.02 -8.30
N SER A 52 4.68 -5.77 -7.97
CA SER A 52 5.64 -4.65 -8.02
C SER A 52 6.74 -4.82 -6.96
N PRO A 53 8.02 -4.61 -7.28
CA PRO A 53 9.12 -4.69 -6.31
C PRO A 53 9.24 -3.40 -5.49
N ALA A 54 8.63 -2.31 -5.96
CA ALA A 54 8.70 -1.00 -5.35
C ALA A 54 7.33 -0.30 -5.45
N LEU A 55 6.99 0.42 -4.39
CA LEU A 55 5.76 1.22 -4.29
C LEU A 55 6.13 2.63 -3.85
N ILE A 56 5.40 3.62 -4.35
CA ILE A 56 5.46 5.00 -3.86
C ILE A 56 4.10 5.32 -3.25
N ALA A 57 4.09 5.88 -2.04
CA ALA A 57 2.88 6.29 -1.36
C ALA A 57 2.67 7.81 -1.46
N VAL A 58 1.42 8.20 -1.71
CA VAL A 58 0.97 9.60 -1.67
C VAL A 58 -0.02 9.76 -0.51
N HIS A 59 0.16 10.82 0.27
CA HIS A 59 -0.56 11.05 1.52
C HIS A 59 -1.42 12.31 1.44
N ALA A 60 -2.53 12.30 2.18
CA ALA A 60 -3.33 13.46 2.53
C ALA A 60 -3.83 13.31 3.98
N PRO A 61 -4.08 14.40 4.73
CA PRO A 61 -3.77 15.78 4.39
C PRO A 61 -2.27 16.06 4.48
N GLY A 62 -1.90 17.27 4.07
CA GLY A 62 -0.59 17.83 4.37
C GLY A 62 0.24 18.12 3.12
N ARG A 63 1.46 18.58 3.40
CA ARG A 63 2.44 18.95 2.37
C ARG A 63 3.05 17.69 1.73
N ARG A 64 3.65 17.89 0.55
CA ARG A 64 4.39 16.85 -0.20
C ARG A 64 5.31 16.05 0.71
N THR A 65 4.96 14.79 0.89
CA THR A 65 5.77 13.80 1.59
C THR A 65 6.13 12.74 0.57
N TRP A 66 7.41 12.41 0.49
CA TRP A 66 7.85 11.30 -0.32
C TRP A 66 7.94 10.06 0.55
N GLU A 67 7.17 9.04 0.23
CA GLU A 67 7.27 7.73 0.86
C GLU A 67 7.45 6.69 -0.23
N ALA A 68 8.46 5.85 -0.11
CA ALA A 68 8.66 4.72 -1.01
C ALA A 68 9.00 3.47 -0.22
N HIS A 69 8.61 2.33 -0.76
CA HIS A 69 8.84 1.00 -0.21
C HIS A 69 9.47 0.13 -1.27
N VAL A 70 10.41 -0.71 -0.88
CA VAL A 70 11.03 -1.74 -1.71
C VAL A 70 10.93 -3.08 -1.00
N MET A 71 10.72 -4.13 -1.78
CA MET A 71 10.60 -5.49 -1.27
C MET A 71 11.99 -6.07 -1.00
N GLU A 72 12.27 -6.44 0.24
CA GLU A 72 13.52 -7.12 0.56
C GLU A 72 13.62 -8.48 -0.17
N PRO A 73 14.84 -8.91 -0.55
CA PRO A 73 15.05 -10.25 -1.08
C PRO A 73 14.47 -11.31 -0.14
N ASP A 74 13.73 -12.27 -0.69
CA ASP A 74 13.10 -13.34 0.09
C ASP A 74 14.16 -14.17 0.85
N ALA A 75 14.02 -14.28 2.16
CA ALA A 75 14.93 -15.04 3.02
C ALA A 75 14.66 -16.56 3.03
N GLY A 76 13.65 -17.05 2.28
CA GLY A 76 13.67 -18.44 1.81
C GLY A 76 12.49 -19.34 2.18
N ASP A 77 11.36 -18.83 2.66
CA ASP A 77 10.16 -19.65 2.86
C ASP A 77 8.97 -19.29 1.92
N GLY A 78 9.01 -18.14 1.25
CA GLY A 78 7.95 -17.66 0.36
C GLY A 78 6.63 -17.31 1.06
N GLU A 79 6.57 -17.46 2.39
CA GLU A 79 5.40 -17.23 3.25
C GLU A 79 5.40 -15.82 3.84
N ARG A 80 6.61 -15.28 4.09
CA ARG A 80 6.82 -13.94 4.62
C ARG A 80 7.58 -13.08 3.64
N ARG A 81 7.25 -11.79 3.63
CA ARG A 81 7.99 -10.78 2.87
C ARG A 81 8.21 -9.55 3.69
N SER A 82 9.44 -9.08 3.73
CA SER A 82 9.76 -7.81 4.35
C SER A 82 9.75 -6.72 3.29
N TRP A 83 9.12 -5.61 3.64
CA TRP A 83 9.20 -4.36 2.91
C TRP A 83 9.98 -3.38 3.75
N HIS A 84 11.06 -2.87 3.16
CA HIS A 84 11.80 -1.75 3.69
C HIS A 84 11.30 -0.48 3.00
N GLY A 85 10.93 0.52 3.77
CA GLY A 85 10.49 1.79 3.24
C GLY A 85 11.21 2.96 3.86
N MET A 86 11.06 4.11 3.22
CA MET A 86 11.60 5.36 3.68
C MET A 86 10.57 6.45 3.44
N ARG A 87 10.30 7.24 4.48
CA ARG A 87 9.48 8.44 4.40
C ARG A 87 10.35 9.67 4.60
N TRP A 88 10.14 10.68 3.76
CA TRP A 88 10.74 12.01 3.89
C TRP A 88 9.63 13.05 3.93
N ALA A 89 9.53 13.72 5.07
CA ALA A 89 8.63 14.83 5.28
C ALA A 89 9.31 16.16 4.89
N PRO A 90 8.52 17.22 4.63
CA PRO A 90 9.06 18.56 4.45
C PRO A 90 9.98 18.97 5.61
N GLY A 91 11.10 19.61 5.30
CA GLY A 91 12.10 20.00 6.30
C GLY A 91 13.17 18.95 6.59
N GLY A 92 13.25 17.87 5.79
CA GLY A 92 14.35 16.90 5.83
C GLY A 92 14.24 15.84 6.92
N LYS A 93 13.12 15.81 7.67
CA LYS A 93 12.81 14.72 8.59
C LYS A 93 12.57 13.46 7.78
N HIS A 94 13.28 12.40 8.09
CA HIS A 94 13.13 11.12 7.44
C HIS A 94 12.98 9.99 8.46
N GLN A 95 12.35 8.91 8.01
CA GLN A 95 12.08 7.76 8.86
C GLN A 95 12.07 6.48 8.05
N ALA A 96 12.80 5.49 8.56
CA ALA A 96 12.75 4.13 8.06
C ALA A 96 11.39 3.49 8.43
N LEU A 97 10.82 2.78 7.46
CA LEU A 97 9.59 2.03 7.60
C LEU A 97 9.94 0.55 7.44
N HIS A 98 9.31 -0.29 8.24
CA HIS A 98 9.43 -1.74 8.08
C HIS A 98 8.06 -2.38 8.20
N ARG A 99 7.74 -3.26 7.25
CA ARG A 99 6.49 -4.02 7.23
C ARG A 99 6.79 -5.45 6.84
N THR A 100 6.30 -6.39 7.64
CA THR A 100 6.28 -7.79 7.26
C THR A 100 4.90 -8.13 6.72
N LEU A 101 4.86 -8.57 5.47
CA LEU A 101 3.69 -9.11 4.82
C LEU A 101 3.63 -10.62 4.96
N TYR A 102 2.44 -11.13 5.19
CA TYR A 102 2.15 -12.56 5.37
C TYR A 102 1.21 -13.04 4.27
N ARG A 103 1.47 -14.23 3.74
CA ARG A 103 0.75 -14.76 2.57
C ARG A 103 -0.21 -15.90 2.91
N SER A 104 0.02 -16.64 3.98
CA SER A 104 -0.84 -17.74 4.41
C SER A 104 -1.59 -17.44 5.71
N ARG A 105 -2.67 -18.21 5.92
CA ARG A 105 -3.40 -18.29 7.18
C ARG A 105 -2.63 -19.04 8.28
N ARG A 106 -1.34 -19.35 8.09
CA ARG A 106 -0.54 -19.99 9.14
C ARG A 106 -0.49 -19.06 10.36
N GLY A 107 -0.56 -19.64 11.55
CA GLY A 107 -0.72 -18.91 12.82
C GLY A 107 0.37 -17.87 13.11
N ASP A 108 1.50 -17.94 12.40
CA ASP A 108 2.64 -17.03 12.47
C ASP A 108 2.27 -15.55 12.44
N ALA A 109 1.37 -15.13 11.56
CA ALA A 109 0.99 -13.72 11.43
C ALA A 109 0.25 -13.21 12.68
N ALA A 110 -0.66 -14.03 13.22
CA ALA A 110 -1.39 -13.72 14.45
C ALA A 110 -0.50 -13.73 15.67
N VAL A 111 0.44 -14.69 15.75
CA VAL A 111 1.46 -14.75 16.81
C VAL A 111 2.34 -13.50 16.78
N ALA A 112 2.85 -13.10 15.60
CA ALA A 112 3.66 -11.90 15.47
C ALA A 112 2.89 -10.62 15.84
N ALA A 113 1.65 -10.48 15.37
CA ALA A 113 0.78 -9.35 15.71
C ALA A 113 0.50 -9.26 17.22
N ARG A 114 0.18 -10.40 17.86
CA ARG A 114 -0.04 -10.52 19.30
C ARG A 114 1.20 -10.11 20.09
N HIS A 115 2.38 -10.62 19.71
CA HIS A 115 3.64 -10.23 20.36
C HIS A 115 3.93 -8.73 20.21
N ALA A 116 3.72 -8.17 19.02
CA ALA A 116 3.93 -6.75 18.77
C ALA A 116 3.00 -5.86 19.62
N ALA A 117 1.72 -6.25 19.74
CA ALA A 117 0.75 -5.56 20.60
C ALA A 117 1.10 -5.70 22.09
N ALA A 118 1.44 -6.91 22.55
CA ALA A 118 1.81 -7.18 23.94
C ALA A 118 3.05 -6.40 24.40
N ALA A 119 4.01 -6.15 23.51
CA ALA A 119 5.18 -5.31 23.78
C ALA A 119 4.81 -3.84 24.12
N HIS A 120 3.58 -3.40 23.81
CA HIS A 120 3.05 -2.07 24.10
C HIS A 120 2.03 -2.08 25.26
N GLY A 121 1.96 -3.18 26.02
CA GLY A 121 1.20 -3.29 27.26
C GLY A 121 -0.20 -3.91 27.11
N PRO A 122 -0.89 -4.15 28.24
CA PRO A 122 -2.14 -4.92 28.27
C PRO A 122 -3.28 -4.31 27.45
N GLN A 123 -3.40 -2.97 27.44
CA GLN A 123 -4.45 -2.28 26.69
C GLN A 123 -4.28 -2.44 25.17
N ALA A 124 -3.04 -2.40 24.68
CA ALA A 124 -2.74 -2.62 23.27
C ALA A 124 -3.04 -4.06 22.86
N LEU A 125 -2.69 -5.02 23.71
CA LEU A 125 -3.03 -6.43 23.50
C LEU A 125 -4.55 -6.63 23.47
N GLU A 126 -5.29 -6.10 24.44
CA GLU A 126 -6.75 -6.19 24.49
C GLU A 126 -7.40 -5.60 23.23
N HIS A 127 -6.91 -4.45 22.77
CA HIS A 127 -7.40 -3.81 21.55
C HIS A 127 -7.18 -4.71 20.32
N PHE A 128 -5.99 -5.32 20.20
CA PHE A 128 -5.71 -6.30 19.14
C PHE A 128 -6.62 -7.53 19.23
N GLU A 129 -6.75 -8.16 20.41
CA GLU A 129 -7.56 -9.38 20.59
C GLU A 129 -9.04 -9.12 20.26
N ARG A 130 -9.57 -7.94 20.63
CA ARG A 130 -10.95 -7.55 20.30
C ARG A 130 -11.18 -7.53 18.78
N PHE A 131 -10.30 -6.89 18.02
CA PHE A 131 -10.38 -6.88 16.55
C PHE A 131 -10.19 -8.28 15.97
N HIS A 132 -9.16 -9.00 16.43
CA HIS A 132 -8.83 -10.31 15.89
C HIS A 132 -9.96 -11.33 16.13
N ALA A 133 -10.56 -11.34 17.33
CA ALA A 133 -11.67 -12.21 17.67
C ALA A 133 -12.93 -11.88 16.84
N ARG A 134 -13.23 -10.61 16.63
CA ARG A 134 -14.41 -10.18 15.86
C ARG A 134 -14.26 -10.48 14.37
N LEU A 135 -13.09 -10.24 13.78
CA LEU A 135 -12.83 -10.57 12.38
C LEU A 135 -12.75 -12.08 12.16
N GLY A 136 -12.25 -12.82 13.15
CA GLY A 136 -12.23 -14.28 13.19
C GLY A 136 -11.64 -14.90 11.90
N PRO A 137 -12.25 -15.96 11.35
CA PRO A 137 -11.76 -16.62 10.13
C PRO A 137 -11.96 -15.78 8.86
N SER A 138 -12.78 -14.73 8.92
CA SER A 138 -13.07 -13.83 7.80
C SER A 138 -12.00 -12.76 7.60
N GLY A 139 -11.07 -12.59 8.55
CA GLY A 139 -9.95 -11.66 8.47
C GLY A 139 -8.61 -12.37 8.51
N LEU A 140 -7.82 -12.27 7.43
CA LEU A 140 -6.45 -12.76 7.38
C LEU A 140 -5.47 -11.63 7.69
N ILE A 141 -4.67 -11.74 8.75
CA ILE A 141 -3.56 -10.80 8.98
C ILE A 141 -2.58 -10.94 7.82
N TYR A 142 -2.44 -9.89 7.02
CA TYR A 142 -1.52 -9.86 5.89
C TYR A 142 -0.35 -8.91 6.11
N SER A 143 -0.40 -8.04 7.13
CA SER A 143 0.68 -7.11 7.43
C SER A 143 0.81 -6.84 8.93
N VAL A 144 2.05 -6.87 9.42
CA VAL A 144 2.45 -6.36 10.73
C VAL A 144 3.68 -5.49 10.52
N GLY A 145 3.65 -4.25 10.98
CA GLY A 145 4.77 -3.33 10.83
C GLY A 145 4.69 -2.17 11.81
N THR A 146 5.56 -1.19 11.64
CA THR A 146 5.49 0.08 12.38
C THR A 146 4.98 1.18 11.47
N ASP A 147 4.13 2.06 12.00
CA ASP A 147 3.72 3.28 11.29
C ASP A 147 4.14 4.51 12.11
N PRO A 148 4.92 5.43 11.54
CA PRO A 148 5.30 6.70 12.16
C PRO A 148 4.14 7.49 12.75
N GLU A 149 3.00 7.48 12.06
CA GLU A 149 1.81 8.24 12.44
C GLU A 149 1.22 7.76 13.77
N ASP A 150 1.52 6.52 14.14
CA ASP A 150 1.07 5.86 15.36
C ASP A 150 2.09 5.98 16.50
N GLY A 151 2.98 6.97 16.44
CA GLY A 151 4.03 7.17 17.44
C GLY A 151 5.10 6.07 17.40
N GLY A 152 5.26 5.39 16.25
CA GLY A 152 6.17 4.26 16.09
C GLY A 152 5.64 2.93 16.64
N GLY A 153 4.38 2.92 17.10
CA GLY A 153 3.70 1.70 17.53
C GLY A 153 3.43 0.72 16.38
N PRO A 154 3.02 -0.52 16.70
CA PRO A 154 2.70 -1.52 15.72
C PRO A 154 1.41 -1.14 15.00
N ARG A 155 1.36 -1.45 13.71
CA ARG A 155 0.15 -1.46 12.92
C ARG A 155 -0.09 -2.86 12.38
N VAL A 156 -1.28 -3.38 12.63
CA VAL A 156 -1.71 -4.71 12.22
C VAL A 156 -2.83 -4.56 11.20
N ALA A 157 -2.69 -5.22 10.05
CA ALA A 157 -3.68 -5.17 8.98
C ALA A 157 -4.23 -6.54 8.63
N TRP A 158 -5.55 -6.62 8.53
CA TRP A 158 -6.32 -7.76 8.07
C TRP A 158 -6.85 -7.52 6.66
N GLN A 159 -6.78 -8.55 5.83
CA GLN A 159 -7.49 -8.65 4.57
C GLN A 159 -8.79 -9.37 4.87
N LEU A 160 -9.90 -8.75 4.49
CA LEU A 160 -11.21 -9.36 4.63
C LEU A 160 -11.47 -10.34 3.49
N ASP A 161 -12.13 -11.45 3.80
CA ASP A 161 -12.65 -12.37 2.79
C ASP A 161 -13.56 -11.60 1.82
N ARG A 162 -13.38 -11.81 0.52
CA ARG A 162 -14.13 -11.07 -0.51
C ARG A 162 -15.62 -11.42 -0.55
N HIS A 163 -16.02 -12.53 0.05
CA HIS A 163 -17.39 -13.04 0.03
C HIS A 163 -18.22 -12.63 1.25
N VAL A 164 -17.61 -11.97 2.25
CA VAL A 164 -18.34 -11.51 3.43
C VAL A 164 -18.90 -10.10 3.22
N ASP A 165 -20.00 -9.81 3.90
CA ASP A 165 -20.46 -8.45 4.08
C ASP A 165 -19.51 -7.74 5.05
N ALA A 166 -18.62 -6.93 4.50
CA ALA A 166 -17.63 -6.20 5.28
C ALA A 166 -18.28 -5.21 6.26
N ALA A 167 -19.44 -4.62 5.92
CA ALA A 167 -20.14 -3.69 6.81
C ALA A 167 -20.65 -4.42 8.06
N ALA A 168 -21.28 -5.58 7.87
CA ALA A 168 -21.75 -6.43 8.96
C ALA A 168 -20.60 -6.98 9.81
N LEU A 169 -19.46 -7.32 9.18
CA LEU A 169 -18.29 -7.84 9.88
C LEU A 169 -17.67 -6.81 10.82
N VAL A 170 -17.63 -5.53 10.41
CA VAL A 170 -17.05 -4.44 11.21
C VAL A 170 -18.02 -3.81 12.19
N GLU A 171 -19.30 -4.14 12.11
CA GLU A 171 -20.30 -3.66 13.07
C GLU A 171 -19.85 -4.01 14.50
N GLY A 172 -19.89 -3.02 15.40
CA GLY A 172 -19.40 -3.14 16.78
C GLY A 172 -17.89 -2.92 16.96
N LEU A 173 -17.10 -2.90 15.88
CA LEU A 173 -15.73 -2.38 15.89
C LEU A 173 -15.68 -0.92 15.42
N LEU A 174 -16.59 -0.57 14.51
CA LEU A 174 -16.72 0.72 13.87
C LEU A 174 -18.19 1.15 13.86
N ASP A 175 -18.40 2.47 13.91
CA ASP A 175 -19.70 3.04 13.61
C ASP A 175 -20.03 2.83 12.13
N LEU A 176 -21.27 2.48 11.82
CA LEU A 176 -21.69 2.25 10.42
C LEU A 176 -21.56 3.51 9.56
N ALA A 177 -21.65 4.70 10.17
CA ALA A 177 -21.40 5.97 9.51
C ALA A 177 -19.93 6.11 9.07
N ASP A 178 -18.97 5.71 9.91
CA ASP A 178 -17.53 5.69 9.57
C ASP A 178 -17.26 4.77 8.40
N TRP A 179 -17.83 3.56 8.44
CA TRP A 179 -17.71 2.61 7.33
C TRP A 179 -18.23 3.20 6.01
N ARG A 180 -19.43 3.80 6.02
CA ARG A 180 -20.02 4.42 4.82
C ARG A 180 -19.16 5.56 4.29
N GLN A 181 -18.59 6.39 5.15
CA GLN A 181 -17.70 7.47 4.73
C GLN A 181 -16.41 6.95 4.12
N ALA A 182 -15.81 5.91 4.71
CA ALA A 182 -14.62 5.27 4.16
C ALA A 182 -14.88 4.70 2.76
N VAL A 183 -15.99 3.97 2.62
CA VAL A 183 -16.41 3.37 1.34
C VAL A 183 -16.69 4.46 0.30
N ALA A 184 -17.37 5.55 0.67
CA ALA A 184 -17.63 6.66 -0.23
C ALA A 184 -16.34 7.36 -0.69
N ALA A 185 -15.42 7.64 0.23
CA ALA A 185 -14.13 8.25 -0.08
C ALA A 185 -13.28 7.36 -1.00
N ILE A 186 -13.24 6.05 -0.74
CA ILE A 186 -12.53 5.08 -1.58
C ILE A 186 -13.22 4.91 -2.94
N GLY A 187 -14.56 4.93 -2.98
CA GLY A 187 -15.35 4.88 -4.22
C GLY A 187 -15.06 6.07 -5.15
N ALA A 188 -14.92 7.27 -4.58
CA ALA A 188 -14.65 8.50 -5.33
C ALA A 188 -13.36 8.42 -6.16
N VAL A 189 -12.26 7.92 -5.58
CA VAL A 189 -10.99 7.77 -6.32
C VAL A 189 -11.01 6.62 -7.32
N GLN A 190 -11.76 5.56 -7.02
CA GLN A 190 -11.91 4.41 -7.92
C GLN A 190 -12.84 4.70 -9.11
N GLY A 191 -13.72 5.71 -8.98
CA GLY A 191 -14.76 6.01 -9.97
C GLY A 191 -15.88 4.96 -9.99
N ILE A 192 -16.11 4.28 -8.87
CA ILE A 192 -17.12 3.23 -8.72
C ILE A 192 -17.94 3.52 -7.46
N ASP A 193 -19.26 3.48 -7.59
CA ASP A 193 -20.14 3.46 -6.43
C ASP A 193 -20.19 2.03 -5.86
N PHE A 194 -19.80 1.90 -4.60
CA PHE A 194 -19.82 0.64 -3.88
C PHE A 194 -21.22 0.36 -3.33
N VAL A 195 -22.16 0.07 -4.23
CA VAL A 195 -23.57 -0.17 -3.88
C VAL A 195 -23.74 -1.38 -2.93
N ARG A 196 -22.73 -2.27 -2.79
CA ARG A 196 -22.85 -3.52 -2.01
C ARG A 196 -21.64 -3.96 -1.20
N GLY A 197 -20.70 -3.07 -0.87
CA GLY A 197 -19.56 -3.45 -0.01
C GLY A 197 -18.71 -4.61 -0.52
N ALA A 198 -18.79 -4.99 -1.80
CA ALA A 198 -18.05 -6.11 -2.36
C ALA A 198 -16.56 -5.76 -2.44
N GLY A 199 -15.71 -6.60 -1.83
CA GLY A 199 -14.28 -6.37 -1.65
C GLY A 199 -13.42 -6.51 -2.92
N PRO A 200 -12.08 -6.54 -2.79
CA PRO A 200 -11.32 -6.71 -1.54
C PRO A 200 -11.27 -5.47 -0.65
N TRP A 201 -11.38 -5.69 0.66
CA TRP A 201 -11.19 -4.70 1.71
C TRP A 201 -10.05 -5.11 2.64
N SER A 202 -9.36 -4.12 3.19
CA SER A 202 -8.45 -4.28 4.32
C SER A 202 -8.88 -3.39 5.48
N ILE A 203 -8.55 -3.83 6.68
CA ILE A 203 -8.72 -3.07 7.91
C ILE A 203 -7.40 -3.11 8.63
N SER A 204 -6.91 -1.96 9.11
CA SER A 204 -5.77 -1.94 10.01
C SER A 204 -6.00 -1.04 11.21
N ILE A 205 -5.38 -1.42 12.31
CA ILE A 205 -5.44 -0.68 13.57
C ILE A 205 -4.03 -0.45 14.07
N ALA A 206 -3.87 0.57 14.90
CA ALA A 206 -2.69 0.81 15.71
C ALA A 206 -3.00 0.38 17.15
N PRO A 207 -2.69 -0.87 17.58
CA PRO A 207 -3.10 -1.34 18.90
C PRO A 207 -2.57 -0.46 20.05
N ALA A 208 -1.37 0.11 19.90
CA ALA A 208 -0.76 0.99 20.88
C ALA A 208 -1.28 2.44 20.84
N ALA A 209 -2.08 2.80 19.83
CA ALA A 209 -2.65 4.13 19.71
C ALA A 209 -4.11 4.08 19.18
N PRO A 210 -5.06 3.46 19.92
CA PRO A 210 -6.45 3.30 19.47
C PRO A 210 -7.16 4.60 19.06
N GLN A 211 -6.75 5.73 19.65
CA GLN A 211 -7.25 7.07 19.34
C GLN A 211 -6.91 7.55 17.92
N ARG A 212 -5.94 6.92 17.24
CA ARG A 212 -5.65 7.15 15.82
C ARG A 212 -6.71 6.55 14.90
N GLY A 213 -7.63 5.77 15.47
CA GLY A 213 -8.75 5.19 14.77
C GLY A 213 -8.35 3.99 13.93
N VAL A 214 -9.17 3.74 12.92
CA VAL A 214 -9.07 2.56 12.07
C VAL A 214 -8.81 2.99 10.64
N ARG A 215 -7.95 2.26 9.96
CA ARG A 215 -7.68 2.45 8.54
C ARG A 215 -8.42 1.42 7.73
N ILE A 216 -9.17 1.88 6.75
CA ILE A 216 -9.87 1.04 5.79
C ILE A 216 -9.20 1.18 4.44
N GLY A 217 -8.95 0.07 3.76
CA GLY A 217 -8.30 0.06 2.46
C GLY A 217 -8.95 -0.84 1.45
N SER A 218 -8.61 -0.63 0.18
CA SER A 218 -9.01 -1.50 -0.92
C SER A 218 -7.97 -1.51 -2.02
N THR A 219 -7.76 -2.69 -2.61
CA THR A 219 -6.91 -2.88 -3.78
C THR A 219 -7.68 -2.90 -5.10
N ARG A 220 -9.00 -2.62 -5.08
CA ARG A 220 -9.82 -2.52 -6.30
C ARG A 220 -9.35 -1.42 -7.24
N TRP A 221 -8.68 -0.40 -6.72
CA TRP A 221 -8.09 0.65 -7.54
C TRP A 221 -7.11 0.11 -8.60
N ALA A 222 -6.47 -1.05 -8.33
CA ALA A 222 -5.64 -1.76 -9.30
C ALA A 222 -6.39 -2.31 -10.52
N ARG A 223 -7.72 -2.39 -10.46
CA ARG A 223 -8.55 -2.89 -11.57
C ARG A 223 -9.07 -1.78 -12.48
N ALA A 224 -9.00 -0.53 -12.04
CA ALA A 224 -9.39 0.60 -12.86
C ALA A 224 -8.33 0.85 -13.95
N VAL A 225 -8.79 1.15 -15.16
CA VAL A 225 -7.90 1.49 -16.29
C VAL A 225 -7.03 2.69 -15.93
N ASP A 226 -5.72 2.59 -16.19
CA ASP A 226 -4.79 3.71 -16.05
C ASP A 226 -4.93 4.67 -17.22
N ASP A 227 -5.85 5.62 -17.09
CA ASP A 227 -6.09 6.68 -18.05
C ASP A 227 -5.99 8.07 -17.40
N ALA A 228 -6.15 9.10 -18.24
CA ALA A 228 -6.15 10.49 -17.79
C ALA A 228 -7.26 10.76 -16.75
N GLU A 229 -8.37 10.02 -16.81
CA GLU A 229 -9.50 10.18 -15.92
C GLU A 229 -9.20 9.63 -14.52
N LYS A 230 -8.62 8.43 -14.41
CA LYS A 230 -8.15 7.85 -13.14
C LYS A 230 -7.12 8.76 -12.48
N ARG A 231 -6.20 9.33 -13.26
CA ARG A 231 -5.24 10.34 -12.77
C ARG A 231 -5.95 11.60 -12.25
N ARG A 232 -6.96 12.11 -12.97
CA ARG A 232 -7.74 13.29 -12.55
C ARG A 232 -8.49 13.03 -11.25
N ARG A 233 -9.20 11.89 -11.15
CA ARG A 233 -9.90 11.47 -9.91
C ARG A 233 -8.93 11.34 -8.74
N PHE A 234 -7.78 10.73 -8.95
CA PHE A 234 -6.73 10.60 -7.94
C PHE A 234 -6.23 11.95 -7.42
N ALA A 235 -5.90 12.87 -8.33
CA ALA A 235 -5.46 14.22 -7.98
C ALA A 235 -6.54 15.00 -7.21
N ALA A 236 -7.79 14.93 -7.68
CA ALA A 236 -8.93 15.57 -7.03
C ALA A 236 -9.21 14.98 -5.64
N TRP A 237 -9.09 13.66 -5.48
CA TRP A 237 -9.27 12.97 -4.20
C TRP A 237 -8.20 13.39 -3.17
N ILE A 238 -6.92 13.38 -3.55
CA ILE A 238 -5.84 13.86 -2.67
C ILE A 238 -6.01 15.34 -2.32
N GLY A 239 -6.33 16.18 -3.31
CA GLY A 239 -6.57 17.61 -3.09
C GLY A 239 -7.78 17.90 -2.20
N GLY A 240 -8.88 17.18 -2.39
CA GLY A 240 -10.10 17.31 -1.59
C GLY A 240 -9.92 16.91 -0.13
N LEU A 241 -8.96 16.04 0.16
CA LEU A 241 -8.56 15.64 1.52
C LEU A 241 -7.42 16.50 2.08
N GLY A 242 -7.12 17.65 1.47
CA GLY A 242 -6.12 18.61 1.94
C GLY A 242 -4.66 18.21 1.67
N GLY A 243 -4.43 17.28 0.75
CA GLY A 243 -3.11 16.94 0.21
C GLY A 243 -2.75 17.78 -1.03
N ASP A 244 -1.59 17.48 -1.62
CA ASP A 244 -1.15 18.12 -2.87
C ASP A 244 -1.60 17.31 -4.10
N GLY A 245 -2.75 17.68 -4.65
CA GLY A 245 -3.31 17.04 -5.85
C GLY A 245 -2.44 17.22 -7.10
N ALA A 246 -1.67 18.31 -7.23
CA ALA A 246 -0.79 18.53 -8.37
C ALA A 246 0.42 17.59 -8.32
N TYR A 247 0.99 17.37 -7.12
CA TYR A 247 2.01 16.36 -6.90
C TYR A 247 1.50 14.96 -7.21
N ALA A 248 0.29 14.63 -6.74
CA ALA A 248 -0.36 13.35 -7.04
C ALA A 248 -0.51 13.12 -8.55
N ALA A 249 -1.00 14.13 -9.29
CA ALA A 249 -1.13 14.07 -10.76
C ALA A 249 0.23 13.89 -11.45
N GLY A 250 1.22 14.70 -11.09
CA GLY A 250 2.56 14.66 -11.69
C GLY A 250 3.26 13.34 -11.44
N LEU A 251 3.12 12.77 -10.23
CA LEU A 251 3.73 11.49 -9.90
C LEU A 251 3.09 10.36 -10.70
N TYR A 252 1.76 10.37 -10.83
CA TYR A 252 1.08 9.39 -11.65
C TYR A 252 1.52 9.45 -13.11
N GLN A 253 1.62 10.66 -13.67
CA GLN A 253 2.10 10.87 -15.04
C GLN A 253 3.53 10.39 -15.23
N LEU A 254 4.44 10.70 -14.29
CA LEU A 254 5.82 10.21 -14.32
C LEU A 254 5.89 8.68 -14.41
N LEU A 255 5.07 7.98 -13.62
CA LEU A 255 5.04 6.51 -13.62
C LEU A 255 4.37 5.95 -14.87
N ASP A 256 3.37 6.64 -15.41
CA ASP A 256 2.69 6.24 -16.65
C ASP A 256 3.59 6.36 -17.88
N GLU A 257 4.33 7.46 -18.00
CA GLU A 257 5.27 7.69 -19.10
C GLU A 257 6.46 6.71 -19.08
N ALA A 258 6.84 6.23 -17.88
CA ALA A 258 7.92 5.26 -17.71
C ALA A 258 7.47 3.80 -17.92
N ARG A 259 6.18 3.56 -18.14
CA ARG A 259 5.63 2.22 -18.27
C ARG A 259 6.03 1.60 -19.62
N PRO A 260 6.49 0.33 -19.66
CA PRO A 260 6.78 -0.34 -20.92
C PRO A 260 5.55 -0.38 -21.83
N GLN A 261 5.76 -0.16 -23.14
CA GLN A 261 4.69 -0.28 -24.12
C GLN A 261 4.00 -1.64 -24.03
N GLY A 262 2.67 -1.64 -23.97
CA GLY A 262 1.86 -2.85 -23.85
C GLY A 262 1.84 -3.49 -22.46
N SER A 263 2.44 -2.85 -21.44
CA SER A 263 2.28 -3.32 -20.06
C SER A 263 0.82 -3.20 -19.61
N LEU A 264 0.30 -4.29 -19.05
CA LEU A 264 -1.03 -4.35 -18.43
C LEU A 264 -0.98 -4.12 -16.92
N GLU A 265 0.21 -3.81 -16.37
CA GLU A 265 0.36 -3.56 -14.95
C GLU A 265 -0.24 -2.22 -14.56
N SER A 266 -1.13 -2.25 -13.55
CA SER A 266 -1.75 -1.05 -13.01
C SER A 266 -0.74 -0.19 -12.24
N ILE A 267 -0.78 1.12 -12.43
CA ILE A 267 0.01 2.07 -11.64
C ILE A 267 -0.61 2.22 -10.26
N GLY A 268 -1.87 2.65 -10.17
CA GLY A 268 -2.59 2.70 -8.90
C GLY A 268 -2.81 1.29 -8.36
N ARG A 269 -2.43 1.00 -7.11
CA ARG A 269 -2.52 -0.36 -6.53
C ARG A 269 -3.55 -0.46 -5.42
N ALA A 270 -3.39 0.37 -4.39
CA ALA A 270 -4.26 0.36 -3.24
C ALA A 270 -4.51 1.79 -2.77
N VAL A 271 -5.68 1.99 -2.17
CA VAL A 271 -6.01 3.22 -1.46
C VAL A 271 -6.47 2.85 -0.06
N GLU A 272 -6.08 3.67 0.90
CA GLU A 272 -6.42 3.53 2.31
C GLU A 272 -6.89 4.88 2.84
N VAL A 273 -7.82 4.87 3.79
CA VAL A 273 -8.29 6.05 4.53
C VAL A 273 -8.27 5.77 6.01
N ASP A 274 -7.78 6.72 6.80
CA ASP A 274 -7.87 6.69 8.26
C ASP A 274 -9.15 7.40 8.70
N LEU A 275 -9.86 6.78 9.63
CA LEU A 275 -11.11 7.28 10.18
C LEU A 275 -10.91 7.67 11.64
N ALA A 276 -11.42 8.85 12.01
CA ALA A 276 -11.55 9.22 13.41
C ALA A 276 -12.79 10.11 13.61
N ALA A 277 -13.52 9.82 14.69
CA ALA A 277 -14.65 10.62 15.16
C ALA A 277 -15.68 10.94 14.05
N GLY A 278 -16.12 9.94 13.28
CA GLY A 278 -17.15 10.19 12.26
C GLY A 278 -16.61 10.80 10.97
N SER A 279 -15.31 10.76 10.69
CA SER A 279 -14.72 11.46 9.53
C SER A 279 -13.47 10.78 8.96
N VAL A 280 -13.25 10.95 7.65
CA VAL A 280 -11.97 10.62 7.00
C VAL A 280 -10.96 11.71 7.36
N ILE A 281 -9.93 11.35 8.11
CA ILE A 281 -8.92 12.28 8.61
C ILE A 281 -7.59 12.22 7.85
N ALA A 282 -7.33 11.10 7.16
CA ALA A 282 -6.18 10.94 6.30
C ALA A 282 -6.47 9.92 5.20
N ALA A 283 -5.66 9.97 4.15
CA ALA A 283 -5.69 9.06 3.04
C ALA A 283 -4.29 8.73 2.55
N ARG A 284 -4.15 7.53 2.00
CA ARG A 284 -2.92 7.05 1.41
C ARG A 284 -3.22 6.31 0.12
N ALA A 285 -2.48 6.61 -0.93
CA ALA A 285 -2.52 5.88 -2.20
C ALA A 285 -1.19 5.23 -2.45
N TYR A 286 -1.19 3.96 -2.87
CA TYR A 286 0.00 3.22 -3.25
C TYR A 286 0.07 3.10 -4.77
N LEU A 287 1.17 3.57 -5.35
CA LEU A 287 1.48 3.51 -6.76
C LEU A 287 2.62 2.52 -6.99
N ALA A 288 2.48 1.62 -7.96
CA ALA A 288 3.56 0.75 -8.39
C ALA A 288 4.58 1.51 -9.23
N VAL A 289 5.85 1.26 -8.96
CA VAL A 289 6.95 1.70 -9.80
C VAL A 289 7.10 0.70 -10.95
N PRO A 290 6.90 1.13 -12.22
CA PRO A 290 7.08 0.23 -13.36
C PRO A 290 8.47 -0.40 -13.37
N ARG A 291 8.51 -1.68 -13.73
CA ARG A 291 9.77 -2.38 -13.99
C ARG A 291 10.28 -2.02 -15.38
N ALA A 292 11.60 -1.87 -15.51
CA ALA A 292 12.23 -2.02 -16.81
C ALA A 292 11.94 -3.45 -17.32
N PRO A 293 11.63 -3.64 -18.60
CA PRO A 293 11.42 -4.97 -19.14
C PRO A 293 12.70 -5.78 -18.95
N HIS A 294 12.61 -6.91 -18.23
CA HIS A 294 13.72 -7.86 -18.24
C HIS A 294 13.92 -8.37 -19.67
N PRO A 295 15.17 -8.51 -20.14
CA PRO A 295 15.42 -9.29 -21.35
C PRO A 295 14.81 -10.67 -21.10
N ARG A 296 13.83 -11.07 -21.93
CA ARG A 296 13.24 -12.40 -21.82
C ARG A 296 14.40 -13.41 -21.84
N PRO A 297 14.54 -14.29 -20.84
CA PRO A 297 15.46 -15.40 -20.99
C PRO A 297 15.09 -16.18 -22.26
N PRO A 298 16.07 -16.72 -23.00
CA PRO A 298 15.78 -17.55 -24.17
C PRO A 298 14.77 -18.63 -23.76
N ALA A 299 13.73 -18.80 -24.58
CA ALA A 299 12.59 -19.64 -24.26
C ALA A 299 13.03 -21.05 -23.85
N SER A 300 13.12 -21.32 -22.55
CA SER A 300 13.25 -22.66 -22.03
C SER A 300 11.87 -23.30 -22.06
N ALA A 301 11.79 -24.42 -22.76
CA ALA A 301 10.56 -25.20 -22.91
C ALA A 301 10.10 -25.72 -21.54
N GLY A 302 8.86 -25.42 -21.20
CA GLY A 302 8.09 -26.16 -20.19
C GLY A 302 8.31 -25.72 -18.76
N LEU A 303 7.34 -24.95 -18.24
CA LEU A 303 6.48 -25.35 -17.12
C LEU A 303 5.56 -24.14 -16.81
N SER A 304 4.27 -24.31 -17.11
CA SER A 304 3.23 -23.32 -16.83
C SER A 304 2.81 -23.44 -15.36
N GLU A 305 3.43 -22.68 -14.47
CA GLU A 305 2.91 -22.46 -13.13
C GLU A 305 1.98 -21.23 -13.16
N ARG A 306 0.66 -21.48 -13.26
CA ARG A 306 -0.35 -20.46 -12.98
C ARG A 306 -0.41 -20.22 -11.48
N SER A 307 0.21 -19.14 -11.01
CA SER A 307 -0.01 -18.60 -9.66
C SER A 307 -1.30 -17.77 -9.62
N GLU A 308 -2.43 -18.43 -9.35
CA GLU A 308 -3.72 -17.81 -9.06
C GLU A 308 -3.84 -17.50 -7.56
N LEU A 309 -3.52 -16.28 -7.13
CA LEU A 309 -3.88 -15.80 -5.78
C LEU A 309 -4.53 -14.41 -5.77
N CYS A 310 -4.89 -13.85 -6.93
CA CYS A 310 -5.57 -12.55 -7.02
C CYS A 310 -6.73 -12.49 -8.03
N LEU A 311 -7.09 -13.61 -8.67
CA LEU A 311 -8.17 -13.68 -9.68
C LEU A 311 -9.21 -14.79 -9.45
N GLY A 312 -9.22 -15.39 -8.26
CA GLY A 312 -10.39 -16.14 -7.79
C GLY A 312 -11.42 -15.22 -7.18
#